data_AF-A0A482REF1-F1
#
_entry.id   AF-A0A482REF1-F1
#
_cell.length_a   1.000
_cell.length_b   1.000
_cell.length_c   1.000
_cell.angle_alpha   90.00
_cell.angle_beta   90.00
_cell.angle_gamma   90.00
#
_symmetry.space_group_name_H-M   'P 1'
#
loop_
_entity.id
_entity.type
_entity.pdbx_description
1 polymer ?
#
loop_
_entity_poly.entity_id
_entity_poly.type
_entity_poly.pdbx_seq_one_letter_code
_entity_poly.pdbx_strand_id
1 'polypeptide(L)'
;MVGDFATAVAVCFKQERLEDALMLASAVSTSMPELWEATRTEYFRIRASPITSTIAGIVKGDLASLVAESVLMEWKETLAILCTYAPVESFDVLCEQLGDRLHAEAADQSAAIVVYLAGKVTQKVTALWVHQAYAKAADVGMSAALLELVEKAAVFRRAVYMLTGAYGTEPVHPEARGLADLVHLLSNEVRPACLRVRLPARARPHVLTQPWPSCVRVCVCCMCRAT
;
A
#
# COMPACT_ATOMS: atom_id res chain seq x y z
N MET A 1 -7.86 12.76 49.93
CA MET A 1 -7.63 11.73 48.90
C MET A 1 -6.26 11.99 48.32
N VAL A 2 -5.34 11.04 48.41
CA VAL A 2 -3.93 11.24 47.99
C VAL A 2 -3.90 11.31 46.46
N GLY A 3 -3.54 12.46 45.89
CA GLY A 3 -3.51 12.71 44.44
C GLY A 3 -2.25 12.16 43.73
N ASP A 4 -1.65 11.10 44.26
CA ASP A 4 -0.45 10.49 43.70
C ASP A 4 -0.82 9.34 42.76
N PHE A 5 -1.02 9.68 41.49
CA PHE A 5 -1.36 8.71 40.44
C PHE A 5 -0.17 7.83 40.03
N ALA A 6 1.06 8.31 40.16
CA ALA A 6 2.25 7.54 39.79
C ALA A 6 2.41 6.32 40.69
N THR A 7 2.26 6.51 42.01
CA THR A 7 2.31 5.41 42.98
C THR A 7 1.13 4.46 42.79
N ALA A 8 -0.07 4.97 42.52
CA ALA A 8 -1.25 4.13 42.27
C ALA A 8 -1.07 3.21 41.06
N VAL A 9 -0.57 3.74 39.93
CA VAL A 9 -0.27 2.97 38.73
C VAL A 9 0.79 1.90 39.01
N ALA A 10 1.86 2.23 39.74
CA ALA A 10 2.90 1.27 40.12
C ALA A 10 2.37 0.10 40.97
N VAL A 11 1.42 0.36 41.87
CA VAL A 11 0.76 -0.69 42.66
C VAL A 11 -0.13 -1.56 41.77
N CYS A 12 -0.88 -0.99 40.83
CA CYS A 12 -1.69 -1.73 39.89
C CYS A 12 -0.85 -2.69 39.02
N PHE A 13 0.31 -2.24 38.53
CA PHE A 13 1.25 -3.12 37.80
C PHE A 13 1.76 -4.28 38.67
N LYS A 14 2.08 -4.04 39.95
CA LYS A 14 2.53 -5.09 40.88
C LYS A 14 1.45 -6.13 41.18
N GLN A 15 0.18 -5.76 41.11
CA GLN A 15 -0.96 -6.66 41.32
C GLN A 15 -1.51 -7.28 40.02
N GLU A 16 -0.82 -7.09 38.88
CA GLU A 16 -1.26 -7.54 37.56
C GLU A 16 -2.63 -6.98 37.10
N ARG A 17 -3.10 -5.89 37.71
CA ARG A 17 -4.34 -5.19 37.36
C ARG A 17 -4.07 -4.13 36.30
N LEU A 18 -3.69 -4.58 35.11
CA LEU A 18 -3.19 -3.73 34.03
C LEU A 18 -4.25 -2.77 33.47
N GLU A 19 -5.49 -3.24 33.38
CA GLU A 19 -6.65 -2.45 32.94
C GLU A 19 -6.92 -1.25 33.85
N ASP A 20 -6.82 -1.43 35.17
CA ASP A 20 -7.01 -0.36 36.14
C ASP A 20 -5.85 0.66 36.08
N ALA A 21 -4.62 0.17 35.87
CA ALA A 21 -3.46 1.03 35.65
C ALA A 21 -3.67 1.94 34.43
N LEU A 22 -4.19 1.39 33.33
CA LEU A 22 -4.47 2.13 32.10
C LEU A 22 -5.60 3.14 32.29
N MET A 23 -6.68 2.76 32.99
CA MET A 23 -7.78 3.67 33.32
C MET A 23 -7.32 4.85 34.16
N LEU A 24 -6.52 4.62 35.20
CA LEU A 24 -5.95 5.68 36.04
C LEU A 24 -5.03 6.60 35.24
N ALA A 25 -4.14 6.05 34.43
CA ALA A 25 -3.21 6.84 33.63
C ALA A 25 -3.92 7.66 32.54
N SER A 26 -5.00 7.14 31.94
CA SER A 26 -5.79 7.86 30.92
C SER A 26 -6.53 9.07 31.51
N ALA A 27 -7.03 8.97 32.75
CA ALA A 27 -7.71 10.06 33.44
C ALA A 27 -6.81 11.28 33.68
N VAL A 28 -5.49 11.07 33.74
CA VAL A 28 -4.50 12.11 34.02
C VAL A 28 -3.68 12.47 32.78
N SER A 29 -4.05 11.96 31.61
CA SER A 29 -3.33 12.21 30.34
C SER A 29 -3.13 13.70 30.02
N THR A 30 -4.08 14.57 30.40
CA THR A 30 -3.99 16.03 30.21
C THR A 30 -2.96 16.68 31.15
N SER A 31 -2.80 16.16 32.37
CA SER A 31 -1.93 16.76 33.40
C SER A 31 -0.54 16.12 33.46
N MET A 32 -0.44 14.82 33.15
CA MET A 32 0.80 14.05 33.17
C MET A 32 0.88 13.12 31.95
N PRO A 33 1.19 13.67 30.76
CA PRO A 33 1.28 12.87 29.53
C PRO A 33 2.41 11.83 29.58
N GLU A 34 3.50 12.12 30.28
CA GLU A 34 4.64 11.20 30.41
C GLU A 34 4.26 9.91 31.16
N LEU A 35 3.46 10.01 32.21
CA LEU A 35 2.97 8.84 32.95
C LEU A 35 2.08 7.96 32.05
N TRP A 36 1.24 8.59 31.22
CA TRP A 36 0.37 7.89 30.28
C TRP A 36 1.16 7.13 29.21
N GLU A 37 2.19 7.75 28.62
CA GLU A 37 3.06 7.08 27.65
C GLU A 37 3.89 5.95 28.26
N ALA A 38 4.44 6.17 29.46
CA ALA A 38 5.19 5.14 30.18
C ALA A 38 4.29 3.93 30.53
N THR A 39 3.07 4.19 31.01
CA THR A 39 2.08 3.16 31.34
C THR A 39 1.67 2.36 30.10
N ARG A 40 1.40 3.03 28.96
CA ARG A 40 1.09 2.35 27.69
C ARG A 40 2.24 1.49 27.19
N THR A 41 3.46 2.02 27.25
CA THR A 41 4.66 1.30 26.81
C THR A 41 4.88 0.04 27.64
N GLU A 42 4.75 0.15 28.96
CA GLU A 42 4.88 -0.99 29.87
C GLU A 42 3.73 -2.01 29.71
N TYR A 43 2.51 -1.53 29.48
CA TYR A 43 1.36 -2.38 29.15
C TYR A 43 1.65 -3.23 27.90
N PHE A 44 2.10 -2.60 26.81
CA PHE A 44 2.43 -3.30 25.57
C PHE A 44 3.60 -4.29 25.74
N ARG A 45 4.56 -3.98 26.63
CA ARG A 45 5.67 -4.88 26.97
C ARG A 45 5.18 -6.14 27.71
N ILE A 46 4.25 -5.99 28.65
CA ILE A 46 3.73 -7.10 29.46
C ILE A 46 2.73 -7.95 28.65
N ARG A 47 1.83 -7.30 27.89
CA ARG A 47 0.80 -7.95 27.05
C ARG A 47 1.29 -8.15 25.61
N ALA A 48 2.46 -8.73 25.41
CA ALA A 48 2.99 -8.99 24.07
C ALA A 48 2.13 -10.05 23.34
N SER A 49 1.39 -9.62 22.32
CA SER A 49 0.67 -10.50 21.39
C SER A 49 0.74 -9.90 19.98
N PRO A 50 0.49 -10.67 18.90
CA PRO A 50 0.52 -10.14 17.53
C PRO A 50 -0.37 -8.91 17.34
N ILE A 51 -1.60 -8.98 17.86
CA ILE A 51 -2.57 -7.86 17.81
C ILE A 51 -2.05 -6.67 18.62
N THR A 52 -1.49 -6.93 19.81
CA THR A 52 -1.00 -5.88 20.69
C THR A 52 0.24 -5.18 20.13
N SER A 53 1.12 -5.90 19.43
CA SER A 53 2.27 -5.32 18.71
C SER A 53 1.82 -4.40 17.59
N THR A 54 0.86 -4.85 16.77
CA THR A 54 0.25 -4.05 15.71
C THR A 54 -0.37 -2.77 16.25
N ILE A 55 -1.16 -2.86 17.34
CA ILE A 55 -1.76 -1.70 18.00
C ILE A 55 -0.65 -0.77 18.54
N ALA A 56 0.40 -1.31 19.15
CA ALA A 56 1.51 -0.51 19.65
C ALA A 56 2.22 0.28 18.53
N GLY A 57 2.44 -0.35 17.37
CA GLY A 57 3.00 0.31 16.19
C GLY A 57 2.11 1.44 15.67
N ILE A 58 0.80 1.21 15.57
CA ILE A 58 -0.19 2.24 15.17
C ILE A 58 -0.19 3.41 16.15
N VAL A 59 -0.24 3.12 17.46
CA VAL A 59 -0.30 4.14 18.52
C VAL A 59 0.98 4.97 18.59
N LYS A 60 2.14 4.37 18.32
CA LYS A 60 3.44 5.07 18.27
C LYS A 60 3.69 5.79 16.94
N GLY A 61 2.87 5.54 15.91
CA GLY A 61 3.08 6.04 14.56
C GLY A 61 4.25 5.37 13.81
N ASP A 62 4.80 4.28 14.36
CA ASP A 62 5.90 3.55 13.73
C ASP A 62 5.38 2.45 12.79
N LEU A 63 4.79 2.92 11.68
CA LEU A 63 4.26 2.03 10.65
C LEU A 63 5.36 1.35 9.83
N ALA A 64 6.57 1.91 9.80
CA ALA A 64 7.71 1.33 9.08
C ALA A 64 8.18 0.03 9.75
N SER A 65 8.37 0.05 11.08
CA SER A 65 8.70 -1.17 11.83
C SER A 65 7.57 -2.20 11.75
N LEU A 66 6.31 -1.75 11.77
CA LEU A 66 5.15 -2.62 11.58
C LEU A 66 5.19 -3.32 10.21
N VAL A 67 5.52 -2.61 9.14
CA VAL A 67 5.69 -3.22 7.81
C VAL A 67 6.87 -4.18 7.80
N ALA A 68 8.00 -3.86 8.45
CA ALA A 68 9.18 -4.73 8.49
C ALA A 68 8.94 -6.04 9.26
N GLU A 69 8.17 -5.99 10.35
CA GLU A 69 7.89 -7.15 11.22
C GLU A 69 6.63 -7.93 10.78
N SER A 70 5.87 -7.41 9.81
CA SER A 70 4.60 -8.01 9.38
C SER A 70 4.78 -9.41 8.78
N VAL A 71 3.78 -10.27 9.04
CA VAL A 71 3.69 -11.62 8.50
C VAL A 71 3.20 -11.56 7.05
N LEU A 72 4.02 -12.02 6.11
CA LEU A 72 3.72 -11.90 4.67
C LEU A 72 2.51 -12.71 4.21
N MET A 73 2.09 -13.75 4.92
CA MET A 73 0.84 -14.47 4.61
C MET A 73 -0.41 -13.61 4.85
N GLU A 74 -0.33 -12.63 5.75
CA GLU A 74 -1.42 -11.74 6.15
C GLU A 74 -1.22 -10.32 5.62
N TRP A 75 -0.49 -10.15 4.50
CA TRP A 75 -0.15 -8.86 3.90
C TRP A 75 -1.36 -7.95 3.63
N LYS A 76 -2.55 -8.53 3.45
CA LYS A 76 -3.81 -7.81 3.25
C LYS A 76 -4.21 -7.03 4.50
N GLU A 77 -3.95 -7.58 5.68
CA GLU A 77 -4.22 -6.91 6.95
C GLU A 77 -3.25 -5.75 7.14
N THR A 78 -1.96 -5.97 6.87
CA THR A 78 -0.94 -4.91 6.87
C THR A 78 -1.30 -3.79 5.91
N LEU A 79 -1.73 -4.11 4.68
CA LEU A 79 -2.17 -3.11 3.72
C LEU A 79 -3.41 -2.34 4.19
N ALA A 80 -4.37 -3.00 4.85
CA ALA A 80 -5.55 -2.34 5.40
C ALA A 80 -5.19 -1.35 6.53
N ILE A 81 -4.22 -1.72 7.38
CA ILE A 81 -3.67 -0.84 8.42
C ILE A 81 -3.02 0.38 7.76
N LEU A 82 -2.18 0.18 6.75
CA LEU A 82 -1.56 1.29 6.01
C LEU A 82 -2.62 2.21 5.39
N CYS A 83 -3.66 1.67 4.76
CA CYS A 83 -4.75 2.46 4.18
C CYS A 83 -5.51 3.31 5.22
N THR A 84 -5.48 2.91 6.50
CA THR A 84 -6.26 3.55 7.56
C THR A 84 -5.45 4.55 8.37
N TYR A 85 -4.19 4.23 8.65
CA TYR A 85 -3.36 4.96 9.63
C TYR A 85 -2.16 5.67 9.02
N ALA A 86 -1.74 5.33 7.80
CA ALA A 86 -0.58 5.97 7.19
C ALA A 86 -0.90 7.41 6.75
N PRO A 87 -0.01 8.38 7.04
CA PRO A 87 -0.15 9.71 6.46
C PRO A 87 0.08 9.64 4.95
N VAL A 88 -0.67 10.47 4.21
CA VAL A 88 -0.68 10.50 2.74
C VAL A 88 0.71 10.64 2.14
N GLU A 89 1.59 11.42 2.78
CA GLU A 89 2.96 11.67 2.33
C GLU A 89 3.88 10.44 2.44
N SER A 90 3.59 9.52 3.36
CA SER A 90 4.41 8.32 3.61
C SER A 90 3.81 7.03 3.05
N PHE A 91 2.54 7.06 2.67
CA PHE A 91 1.78 5.88 2.27
C PHE A 91 2.42 5.17 1.07
N ASP A 92 2.81 5.93 0.05
CA ASP A 92 3.43 5.37 -1.16
C ASP A 92 4.75 4.65 -0.83
N VAL A 93 5.56 5.21 0.08
CA VAL A 93 6.84 4.62 0.54
C VAL A 93 6.61 3.36 1.38
N LEU A 94 5.61 3.35 2.26
CA LEU A 94 5.28 2.18 3.08
C LEU A 94 4.73 1.04 2.22
N CYS A 95 3.91 1.36 1.22
CA CYS A 95 3.46 0.39 0.22
C CYS A 95 4.63 -0.14 -0.61
N GLU A 96 5.58 0.70 -0.99
CA GLU A 96 6.79 0.25 -1.69
C GLU A 96 7.59 -0.76 -0.86
N GLN A 97 7.80 -0.48 0.43
CA GLN A 97 8.49 -1.39 1.36
C GLN A 97 7.77 -2.74 1.49
N LEU A 98 6.44 -2.73 1.69
CA LEU A 98 5.66 -3.96 1.79
C LEU A 98 5.69 -4.75 0.47
N GLY A 99 5.60 -4.06 -0.67
CA GLY A 99 5.67 -4.67 -1.99
C GLY A 99 7.03 -5.33 -2.25
N ASP A 100 8.12 -4.69 -1.84
CA ASP A 100 9.47 -5.24 -1.99
C ASP A 100 9.66 -6.52 -1.18
N ARG A 101 9.16 -6.53 0.06
CA ARG A 101 9.15 -7.74 0.88
C ARG A 101 8.34 -8.87 0.24
N LEU A 102 7.14 -8.56 -0.27
CA LEU A 102 6.32 -9.55 -0.97
C LEU A 102 7.00 -10.11 -2.23
N HIS A 103 7.70 -9.26 -2.96
CA HIS A 103 8.41 -9.66 -4.17
C HIS A 103 9.66 -10.50 -3.86
N ALA A 104 10.47 -10.08 -2.88
CA ALA A 104 11.76 -10.68 -2.57
C ALA A 104 11.68 -11.88 -1.62
N GLU A 105 10.88 -11.79 -0.54
CA GLU A 105 10.80 -12.81 0.51
C GLU A 105 9.72 -13.85 0.22
N ALA A 106 8.54 -13.43 -0.26
CA ALA A 106 7.40 -14.33 -0.52
C ALA A 106 7.32 -14.82 -1.98
N ALA A 107 8.11 -14.23 -2.89
CA ALA A 107 8.05 -14.50 -4.33
C ALA A 107 6.64 -14.35 -4.95
N ASP A 108 5.74 -13.62 -4.30
CA ASP A 108 4.37 -13.41 -4.76
C ASP A 108 4.27 -12.12 -5.57
N GLN A 109 4.54 -12.25 -6.87
CA GLN A 109 4.44 -11.13 -7.81
C GLN A 109 3.02 -10.53 -7.88
N SER A 110 1.99 -11.35 -7.67
CA SER A 110 0.60 -10.90 -7.79
C SER A 110 0.21 -10.01 -6.60
N ALA A 111 0.59 -10.41 -5.39
CA ALA A 111 0.42 -9.60 -4.19
C ALA A 111 1.26 -8.32 -4.25
N ALA A 112 2.53 -8.41 -4.67
CA ALA A 112 3.40 -7.25 -4.82
C ALA A 112 2.81 -6.21 -5.78
N ILE A 113 2.31 -6.62 -6.95
CA ILE A 113 1.64 -5.72 -7.89
C ILE A 113 0.45 -5.00 -7.24
N VAL A 114 -0.38 -5.70 -6.46
CA VAL A 114 -1.54 -5.08 -5.79
C VAL A 114 -1.09 -4.01 -4.79
N VAL A 115 -0.06 -4.29 -4.00
CA VAL A 115 0.47 -3.33 -3.02
C VAL A 115 1.12 -2.12 -3.72
N TYR A 116 1.91 -2.34 -4.77
CA TYR A 116 2.49 -1.24 -5.55
C TYR A 116 1.43 -0.40 -6.27
N LEU A 117 0.34 -1.01 -6.74
CA LEU A 117 -0.80 -0.28 -7.31
C LEU A 117 -1.48 0.60 -6.26
N ALA A 118 -1.61 0.11 -5.02
CA ALA A 118 -2.18 0.89 -3.92
C ALA A 118 -1.33 2.13 -3.60
N GLY A 119 -0.01 1.96 -3.49
CA GLY A 119 0.95 3.05 -3.24
C GLY A 119 1.40 3.82 -4.49
N LYS A 120 0.70 3.67 -5.63
CA LYS A 120 0.98 4.38 -6.89
C LYS A 120 2.43 4.26 -7.38
N VAL A 121 3.14 3.18 -7.02
CA VAL A 121 4.56 2.97 -7.34
C VAL A 121 4.71 2.53 -8.80
N THR A 122 4.71 3.48 -9.72
CA THR A 122 4.56 3.19 -11.16
C THR A 122 5.68 2.36 -11.75
N GLN A 123 6.94 2.65 -11.39
CA GLN A 123 8.13 1.99 -11.95
C GLN A 123 8.16 0.49 -11.65
N LYS A 124 7.80 0.08 -10.43
CA LYS A 124 7.81 -1.33 -10.03
C LYS A 124 6.66 -2.11 -10.65
N VAL A 125 5.48 -1.51 -10.75
CA VAL A 125 4.33 -2.11 -11.44
C VAL A 125 4.63 -2.37 -12.91
N THR A 126 5.17 -1.38 -13.63
CA THR A 126 5.48 -1.52 -15.06
C THR A 126 6.58 -2.55 -15.29
N ALA A 127 7.63 -2.57 -14.47
CA ALA A 127 8.70 -3.57 -14.56
C ALA A 127 8.15 -5.01 -14.42
N LEU A 128 7.28 -5.25 -13.43
CA LEU A 128 6.66 -6.56 -13.22
C LEU A 128 5.73 -6.94 -14.37
N TRP A 129 4.92 -6.01 -14.89
CA TRP A 129 4.06 -6.30 -16.03
C TRP A 129 4.83 -6.54 -17.33
N VAL A 130 5.94 -5.84 -17.56
CA VAL A 130 6.83 -6.11 -18.70
C VAL A 130 7.39 -7.53 -18.59
N HIS A 131 7.90 -7.91 -17.42
CA HIS A 131 8.39 -9.28 -17.18
C HIS A 131 7.30 -10.33 -17.43
N GLN A 132 6.08 -10.09 -16.94
CA GLN A 132 4.93 -10.97 -17.18
C GLN A 132 4.52 -11.02 -18.66
N ALA A 133 4.61 -9.92 -19.40
CA ALA A 133 4.29 -9.87 -20.82
C ALA A 133 5.28 -10.71 -21.64
N TYR A 134 6.58 -10.61 -21.36
CA TYR A 134 7.58 -11.46 -22.01
C TYR A 134 7.39 -12.95 -21.69
N ALA A 135 7.05 -13.29 -20.44
CA ALA A 135 6.76 -14.67 -20.06
C ALA A 135 5.54 -15.24 -20.81
N LYS A 136 4.47 -14.43 -20.95
CA LYS A 136 3.25 -14.81 -21.68
C LYS A 136 3.40 -14.81 -23.20
N ALA A 137 4.41 -14.12 -23.73
CA ALA A 137 4.60 -13.99 -25.18
C ALA A 137 4.85 -15.35 -25.86
N ALA A 138 5.37 -16.34 -25.12
CA ALA A 138 5.54 -17.71 -25.59
C ALA A 138 4.19 -18.41 -25.89
N ASP A 139 3.15 -18.11 -25.11
CA ASP A 139 1.85 -18.79 -25.21
C ASP A 139 0.86 -18.06 -26.14
N VAL A 140 0.82 -16.73 -26.06
CA VAL A 140 -0.23 -15.91 -26.71
C VAL A 140 0.30 -15.10 -27.90
N GLY A 141 1.63 -15.11 -28.09
CA GLY A 141 2.33 -14.31 -29.08
C GLY A 141 2.66 -12.89 -28.58
N MET A 142 3.81 -12.38 -29.03
CA MET A 142 4.37 -11.10 -28.57
C MET A 142 3.42 -9.92 -28.75
N SER A 143 2.74 -9.84 -29.91
CA SER A 143 1.82 -8.73 -30.20
C SER A 143 0.62 -8.69 -29.24
N ALA A 144 0.07 -9.84 -28.87
CA ALA A 144 -1.06 -9.91 -27.94
C ALA A 144 -0.63 -9.58 -26.50
N ALA A 145 0.52 -10.11 -26.07
CA ALA A 145 1.09 -9.82 -24.74
C ALA A 145 1.42 -8.33 -24.56
N LEU A 146 1.98 -7.70 -25.59
CA LEU A 146 2.26 -6.25 -25.58
C LEU A 146 0.97 -5.42 -25.56
N LEU A 147 -0.07 -5.82 -26.28
CA LEU A 147 -1.35 -5.11 -26.26
C LEU A 147 -1.97 -5.13 -24.85
N GLU A 148 -1.99 -6.30 -24.19
CA GLU A 148 -2.47 -6.45 -22.81
C GLU A 148 -1.68 -5.52 -21.84
N LEU A 149 -0.35 -5.46 -22.00
CA LEU A 149 0.51 -4.59 -21.22
C LEU A 149 0.16 -3.10 -21.42
N VAL A 150 0.03 -2.65 -22.67
CA VAL A 150 -0.27 -1.26 -23.00
C VAL A 150 -1.65 -0.86 -22.46
N GLU A 151 -2.65 -1.73 -22.56
CA GLU A 151 -3.99 -1.50 -22.00
C GLU A 151 -3.93 -1.33 -20.47
N LYS A 152 -3.23 -2.24 -19.76
CA LYS A 152 -3.05 -2.15 -18.30
C LYS A 152 -2.34 -0.88 -17.89
N ALA A 153 -1.23 -0.55 -18.56
CA ALA A 153 -0.45 0.66 -18.28
C ALA A 153 -1.26 1.95 -18.53
N ALA A 154 -2.06 1.98 -19.59
CA ALA A 154 -2.90 3.14 -19.91
C ALA A 154 -3.98 3.39 -18.83
N VAL A 155 -4.67 2.33 -18.38
CA VAL A 155 -5.67 2.42 -17.31
C VAL A 155 -5.04 2.85 -15.99
N PHE A 156 -3.91 2.25 -15.62
CA PHE A 156 -3.22 2.58 -14.37
C PHE A 156 -2.72 4.03 -14.37
N ARG A 157 -2.08 4.48 -15.46
CA ARG A 157 -1.66 5.88 -15.61
C ARG A 157 -2.84 6.83 -15.44
N ARG A 158 -3.99 6.51 -16.04
CA ARG A 158 -5.20 7.33 -15.90
C ARG A 158 -5.70 7.37 -14.45
N ALA A 159 -5.66 6.24 -13.74
CA ALA A 159 -6.05 6.17 -12.33
C ALA A 159 -5.13 7.01 -11.44
N VAL A 160 -3.81 6.88 -11.60
CA VAL A 160 -2.82 7.68 -10.85
C VAL A 160 -3.04 9.17 -11.10
N TYR A 161 -3.22 9.57 -12.36
CA TYR A 161 -3.46 10.97 -12.73
C TYR A 161 -4.72 11.57 -12.06
N MET A 162 -5.79 10.78 -11.94
CA MET A 162 -7.02 11.20 -11.27
C MET A 162 -6.80 11.37 -9.76
N LEU A 163 -5.99 10.49 -9.15
CA LEU A 163 -5.71 10.50 -7.70
C LEU A 163 -4.71 11.58 -7.29
N THR A 164 -3.85 12.06 -8.19
CA THR A 164 -2.87 13.11 -7.91
C THR A 164 -3.38 14.51 -8.27
N GLY A 165 -4.62 14.66 -8.72
CA GLY A 165 -5.31 15.96 -8.79
C GLY A 165 -4.77 16.94 -9.86
N ALA A 166 -4.14 16.47 -10.93
CA ALA A 166 -3.70 17.35 -12.02
C ALA A 166 -4.90 17.78 -12.91
N TYR A 167 -5.59 18.87 -12.54
CA TYR A 167 -6.43 19.61 -13.47
C TYR A 167 -5.54 20.49 -14.36
N GLY A 168 -5.20 20.02 -15.56
CA GLY A 168 -4.74 20.87 -16.67
C GLY A 168 -3.24 21.21 -16.75
N THR A 169 -2.75 21.14 -17.99
CA THR A 169 -1.44 21.58 -18.52
C THR A 169 -0.20 20.83 -18.04
N GLU A 170 0.36 20.04 -18.96
CA GLU A 170 1.75 19.56 -19.00
C GLU A 170 2.77 20.60 -18.44
N PRO A 171 3.83 20.13 -17.75
CA PRO A 171 4.88 19.37 -18.40
C PRO A 171 5.17 18.00 -17.77
N VAL A 172 5.52 17.09 -18.67
CA VAL A 172 6.07 15.75 -18.46
C VAL A 172 7.22 15.79 -17.44
N HIS A 173 6.97 15.33 -16.21
CA HIS A 173 8.05 14.98 -15.27
C HIS A 173 8.93 13.86 -15.83
N PRO A 174 10.22 13.78 -15.47
CA PRO A 174 11.21 12.87 -16.07
C PRO A 174 10.86 11.37 -15.96
N GLU A 175 9.89 10.99 -15.14
CA GLU A 175 9.42 9.60 -15.00
C GLU A 175 8.47 9.15 -16.12
N ALA A 176 7.81 10.10 -16.80
CA ALA A 176 7.02 9.83 -18.00
C ALA A 176 7.89 9.59 -19.25
N ARG A 177 9.20 9.88 -19.18
CA ARG A 177 10.17 9.35 -20.15
C ARG A 177 10.21 7.83 -20.10
N GLY A 178 10.13 7.18 -18.94
CA GLY A 178 10.18 5.72 -18.88
C GLY A 178 9.10 5.04 -19.74
N LEU A 179 7.87 5.57 -19.73
CA LEU A 179 6.78 5.09 -20.57
C LEU A 179 6.84 5.58 -22.02
N ALA A 180 7.25 6.83 -22.26
CA ALA A 180 7.44 7.34 -23.62
C ALA A 180 8.60 6.62 -24.33
N ASP A 181 9.67 6.31 -23.61
CA ASP A 181 10.84 5.53 -24.02
C ASP A 181 10.46 4.07 -24.21
N LEU A 182 9.62 3.48 -23.34
CA LEU A 182 9.04 2.14 -23.57
C LEU A 182 8.18 2.12 -24.83
N VAL A 183 7.30 3.10 -25.03
CA VAL A 183 6.48 3.21 -26.24
C VAL A 183 7.34 3.48 -27.48
N HIS A 184 8.43 4.25 -27.35
CA HIS A 184 9.40 4.49 -28.43
C HIS A 184 10.25 3.26 -28.74
N LEU A 185 10.72 2.53 -27.73
CA LEU A 185 11.44 1.25 -27.87
C LEU A 185 10.55 0.21 -28.54
N LEU A 186 9.29 0.11 -28.11
CA LEU A 186 8.30 -0.76 -28.74
C LEU A 186 7.93 -0.31 -30.16
N SER A 187 7.96 1.00 -30.45
CA SER A 187 7.71 1.54 -31.80
C SER A 187 8.92 1.39 -32.75
N ASN A 188 10.15 1.36 -32.24
CA ASN A 188 11.36 1.22 -33.05
C ASN A 188 11.76 -0.25 -33.30
N GLU A 189 11.45 -1.18 -32.39
CA GLU A 189 11.67 -2.62 -32.60
C GLU A 189 10.61 -3.25 -33.51
N VAL A 190 9.41 -2.64 -33.61
CA VAL A 190 8.33 -3.13 -34.48
C VAL A 190 8.24 -2.26 -35.73
N ARG A 191 8.88 -2.70 -36.82
CA ARG A 191 8.80 -2.06 -38.15
C ARG A 191 7.34 -1.69 -38.51
N PRO A 192 7.07 -0.47 -39.02
CA PRO A 192 5.72 0.07 -39.15
C PRO A 192 5.03 -0.46 -40.42
N ALA A 193 4.53 -1.69 -40.38
CA ALA A 193 3.56 -2.18 -41.35
C ALA A 193 2.15 -2.34 -40.74
N CYS A 194 2.04 -2.38 -39.40
CA CYS A 194 0.78 -2.69 -38.72
C CYS A 194 0.14 -1.51 -37.97
N LEU A 195 0.77 -0.32 -37.94
CA LEU A 195 0.23 0.85 -37.25
C LEU A 195 -0.79 1.61 -38.13
N ARG A 196 -1.92 0.96 -38.42
CA ARG A 196 -3.20 1.64 -38.62
C ARG A 196 -4.20 1.07 -37.62
N VAL A 197 -3.96 1.35 -36.34
CA VAL A 197 -4.99 1.16 -35.33
C VAL A 197 -6.04 2.26 -35.55
N ARG A 198 -7.09 1.94 -36.31
CA ARG A 198 -8.37 2.65 -36.16
C ARG A 198 -8.82 2.42 -34.73
N LEU A 199 -8.86 3.47 -33.92
CA LEU A 199 -9.54 3.47 -32.63
C LEU A 199 -10.97 2.93 -32.86
N PRO A 200 -11.37 1.78 -32.28
CA PRO A 200 -12.74 1.34 -32.37
C PRO A 200 -13.60 2.24 -31.48
N ALA A 201 -14.44 3.06 -32.12
CA ALA A 201 -15.62 3.60 -31.47
C ALA A 201 -16.51 2.42 -31.05
N ARG A 202 -16.84 2.34 -29.76
CA ARG A 202 -17.60 1.27 -29.07
C ARG A 202 -16.84 -0.06 -28.88
N ALA A 203 -16.09 -0.15 -27.78
CA ALA A 203 -15.88 -1.44 -27.11
C ALA A 203 -17.09 -1.72 -26.20
N ARG A 204 -17.76 -2.86 -26.43
CA ARG A 204 -18.81 -3.39 -25.56
C ARG A 204 -18.21 -3.83 -24.21
N PRO A 205 -18.98 -3.77 -23.11
CA PRO A 205 -18.51 -4.15 -21.78
C PRO A 205 -18.57 -5.68 -21.63
N HIS A 206 -17.55 -6.41 -22.08
CA HIS A 206 -17.50 -7.86 -21.81
C HIS A 206 -16.11 -8.42 -21.46
N VAL A 207 -15.09 -7.57 -21.28
CA VAL A 207 -13.76 -7.97 -20.76
C VAL A 207 -13.51 -7.41 -19.34
N LEU A 208 -14.60 -7.28 -18.57
CA LEU A 208 -14.55 -6.89 -17.14
C LEU A 208 -14.85 -8.07 -16.20
N THR A 209 -14.89 -9.31 -16.69
CA THR A 209 -15.35 -10.47 -15.92
C THR A 209 -14.25 -11.31 -15.28
N GLN A 210 -13.01 -10.82 -15.20
CA GLN A 210 -12.14 -11.27 -14.12
C GLN A 210 -12.47 -10.40 -12.91
N PRO A 211 -13.15 -10.93 -11.87
CA PRO A 211 -13.41 -10.16 -10.67
C PRO A 211 -12.05 -9.81 -10.08
N TRP A 212 -11.73 -8.51 -10.10
CA TRP A 212 -10.62 -7.99 -9.31
C TRP A 212 -10.74 -8.58 -7.91
N PRO A 213 -9.65 -9.17 -7.36
CA PRO A 213 -9.71 -9.75 -6.03
C PRO A 213 -10.27 -8.71 -5.06
N SER A 214 -11.12 -9.14 -4.14
CA SER A 214 -11.90 -8.30 -3.21
C SER A 214 -11.07 -7.16 -2.58
N CYS A 215 -9.77 -7.40 -2.40
CA CYS A 215 -8.75 -6.48 -1.92
C CYS A 215 -8.62 -5.19 -2.75
N VAL A 216 -8.67 -5.26 -4.08
CA VAL A 216 -8.55 -4.07 -4.96
C VAL A 216 -9.80 -3.18 -4.84
N ARG A 217 -10.96 -3.79 -4.61
CA ARG A 217 -12.23 -3.06 -4.42
C ARG A 217 -12.26 -2.31 -3.08
N VAL A 218 -11.64 -2.87 -2.04
CA VAL A 218 -11.46 -2.21 -0.72
C VAL A 218 -10.45 -1.07 -0.80
N CYS A 219 -9.33 -1.24 -1.52
CA CYS A 219 -8.33 -0.18 -1.71
C CYS A 219 -8.90 1.04 -2.46
N VAL A 220 -9.67 0.84 -3.53
CA VAL A 220 -10.32 1.96 -4.26
C VAL A 220 -11.34 2.68 -3.37
N CYS A 221 -12.05 1.96 -2.49
CA CYS A 221 -13.03 2.54 -1.58
C CYS A 221 -12.39 3.32 -0.41
N CYS A 222 -11.23 2.87 0.10
CA CYS A 222 -10.45 3.62 1.08
C CYS A 222 -9.74 4.83 0.46
N MET A 223 -9.16 4.69 -0.74
CA MET A 223 -8.54 5.82 -1.45
C MET A 223 -9.53 6.94 -1.80
N CYS A 224 -10.78 6.62 -2.14
CA CYS A 224 -11.83 7.63 -2.36
C CYS A 224 -12.36 8.28 -1.07
N ARG A 225 -12.05 7.75 0.12
CA ARG A 225 -12.49 8.30 1.41
C ARG A 225 -11.41 9.17 2.08
N ALA A 226 -10.17 9.11 1.59
CA ALA A 226 -9.03 9.89 2.07
C ALA A 226 -8.80 11.21 1.29
N THR A 227 -9.67 11.53 0.31
CA THR A 227 -9.78 12.84 -0.37
C THR A 227 -11.04 13.55 0.11
#